data_AF-A0A840NC35-F1
#
_entry.id   AF-A0A840NC35-F1
#
_cell.length_a   1.000
_cell.length_b   1.000
_cell.length_c   1.000
_cell.angle_alpha   90.00
_cell.angle_beta   90.00
_cell.angle_gamma   90.00
#
_symmetry.space_group_name_H-M   'P 1'
#
loop_
_entity.id
_entity.type
_entity.pdbx_description
1 polymer ?
#
loop_
_entity_poly.entity_id
_entity_poly.type
_entity_poly.pdbx_seq_one_letter_code
_entity_poly.pdbx_strand_id
1 'polypeptide(L)' 'MMDWLFEWWDGVELWLVQLWYPLLVTLVLVVLLPVCWYLARVLDRAIDGIGAKLTRVRDAEPPVRTPRGTDVS' A
#
# COMPACT_ATOMS: atom_id res chain seq x y z
N MET A 1 15.44 4.74 -25.52
CA MET A 1 14.01 4.79 -25.09
C MET A 1 13.85 5.35 -23.67
N MET A 2 14.76 5.08 -22.73
CA MET A 2 14.79 5.75 -21.41
C MET A 2 15.37 7.17 -21.48
N ASP A 3 16.01 7.54 -22.58
CA ASP A 3 16.73 8.81 -22.78
C ASP A 3 15.80 10.03 -22.57
N TRP A 4 14.55 9.94 -23.06
CA TRP A 4 13.51 10.94 -22.82
C TRP A 4 13.25 11.19 -21.33
N LEU A 5 13.26 10.14 -20.50
CA LEU A 5 13.04 10.26 -19.07
C LEU A 5 14.22 10.94 -18.38
N PHE A 6 15.45 10.63 -18.81
CA PHE A 6 16.66 11.26 -18.30
C PHE A 6 16.71 12.75 -18.66
N GLU A 7 16.33 13.13 -19.87
CA GLU A 7 16.36 14.52 -20.33
C GLU A 7 15.28 15.37 -19.65
N TRP A 8 14.10 14.79 -19.42
CA TRP A 8 13.07 15.44 -18.61
C TRP A 8 13.49 15.56 -17.14
N TRP A 9 14.12 14.52 -16.57
CA TRP A 9 14.63 14.55 -15.21
C TRP A 9 15.78 15.55 -15.03
N ASP A 10 16.67 15.69 -16.01
CA ASP A 10 17.74 16.70 -16.01
C ASP A 10 17.18 18.12 -15.95
N GLY A 11 16.10 18.39 -16.70
CA GLY A 11 15.37 19.65 -16.59
C GLY A 11 14.72 19.86 -15.21
N VAL A 12 14.21 18.79 -14.58
CA VAL A 12 13.70 18.82 -13.20
C VAL A 12 14.83 19.08 -12.21
N GLU A 13 15.99 18.45 -12.39
CA GLU A 13 17.18 18.64 -11.56
C GLU A 13 17.66 20.10 -11.61
N LEU A 14 17.76 20.68 -12.80
CA LEU A 14 18.10 22.08 -12.98
C LEU A 14 17.10 23.01 -12.28
N TRP A 15 15.80 22.76 -12.45
CA TRP A 15 14.75 23.52 -11.77
C TRP A 15 14.84 23.42 -10.24
N LEU A 16 15.16 22.24 -9.70
CA LEU A 16 15.37 22.02 -8.28
C LEU A 16 16.63 22.74 -7.76
N VAL A 17 17.76 22.65 -8.46
CA VAL A 17 19.03 23.25 -8.00
C VAL A 17 18.97 24.78 -7.96
N GLN A 18 18.21 25.39 -8.88
CA GLN A 18 18.04 26.85 -8.92
C GLN A 18 16.94 27.38 -7.98
N LEU A 19 16.18 26.51 -7.30
CA LEU A 19 15.20 26.90 -6.29
C LEU A 19 15.91 27.41 -5.02
N TRP A 20 15.29 28.39 -4.37
CA TRP A 20 15.76 28.87 -3.08
C TRP A 20 15.65 27.75 -2.04
N TYR A 21 16.62 27.65 -1.13
CA TYR A 21 16.66 26.61 -0.07
C TYR A 21 15.31 26.35 0.64
N PRO A 22 14.54 27.36 1.10
CA PRO A 22 13.25 27.10 1.76
C PRO A 22 12.21 26.47 0.83
N LEU A 23 12.20 26.85 -0.45
CA LEU A 23 11.30 26.27 -1.46
C LEU A 23 11.62 24.79 -1.74
N LEU A 24 12.91 24.43 -1.81
CA LEU A 24 13.35 23.03 -1.91
C LEU A 24 12.85 22.20 -0.73
N VAL A 25 13.04 22.69 0.50
CA VAL A 25 12.62 21.98 1.71
C VAL A 25 11.10 21.84 1.76
N THR A 26 10.34 22.88 1.43
CA THR A 26 8.87 22.80 1.35
C THR A 26 8.43 21.78 0.31
N LEU A 27 9.03 21.77 -0.88
CA LEU A 27 8.69 20.81 -1.94
C LEU A 27 9.00 19.37 -1.49
N VAL A 28 10.16 19.15 -0.88
CA VAL A 28 10.52 17.84 -0.31
C VAL A 28 9.51 17.41 0.75
N LEU A 29 9.11 18.28 1.68
CA LEU A 29 8.09 17.95 2.69
C LEU A 29 6.74 17.64 2.05
N VAL A 30 6.32 18.45 1.05
CA VAL A 30 5.07 18.26 0.32
C VAL A 30 5.05 16.96 -0.46
N VAL A 31 6.19 16.44 -0.93
CA VAL A 31 6.28 15.15 -1.63
C VAL A 31 6.49 13.99 -0.65
N LEU A 32 7.36 14.15 0.33
CA LEU A 32 7.73 13.09 1.28
C LEU A 32 6.58 12.71 2.20
N LEU A 33 5.83 13.68 2.72
CA LEU A 33 4.68 13.42 3.60
C LEU A 33 3.60 12.57 2.92
N PRO A 34 3.10 12.90 1.71
CA PRO A 34 2.13 12.04 1.03
C PRO A 34 2.73 10.72 0.57
N VAL A 35 4.01 10.66 0.19
CA VAL A 35 4.66 9.38 -0.15
C VAL A 35 4.69 8.45 1.07
N CYS A 36 5.08 8.98 2.24
CA CYS A 36 5.08 8.23 3.49
C CYS A 36 3.66 7.76 3.85
N TRP A 37 2.68 8.67 3.79
CA TRP A 37 1.28 8.35 4.04
C TRP A 37 0.72 7.31 3.06
N TYR A 38 1.08 7.43 1.78
CA TYR A 38 0.69 6.50 0.73
C TYR A 38 1.28 5.11 0.97
N LEU A 39 2.57 5.02 1.29
CA LEU A 39 3.23 3.75 1.63
C LEU A 39 2.55 3.09 2.83
N ALA A 40 2.32 3.83 3.91
CA ALA A 40 1.61 3.31 5.08
C ALA A 40 0.23 2.75 4.70
N ARG A 41 -0.54 3.52 3.92
CA ARG A 41 -1.86 3.10 3.45
C ARG A 41 -1.82 1.87 2.54
N VAL A 42 -0.79 1.73 1.70
CA VAL A 42 -0.58 0.56 0.85
C VAL A 42 -0.27 -0.67 1.70
N LEU A 43 0.57 -0.52 2.73
CA LEU A 43 0.89 -1.61 3.66
C LEU A 43 -0.35 -2.03 4.43
N ASP A 44 -1.11 -1.09 5.00
CA ASP A 44 -2.36 -1.39 5.71
C ASP A 44 -3.34 -2.16 4.82
N ARG A 45 -3.53 -1.70 3.57
CA ARG A 45 -4.38 -2.41 2.60
C ARG A 45 -3.84 -3.78 2.22
N ALA A 46 -2.52 -3.93 2.10
CA ALA A 46 -1.91 -5.22 1.81
C ALA A 46 -2.17 -6.20 2.96
N ILE A 47 -2.02 -5.75 4.21
CA ILE A 47 -2.29 -6.53 5.41
C ILE A 47 -3.78 -6.91 5.49
N ASP A 48 -4.69 -5.96 5.29
CA ASP A 48 -6.13 -6.21 5.29
C ASP A 48 -6.53 -7.21 4.18
N GLY A 49 -5.96 -7.06 2.99
CA GLY A 49 -6.21 -7.95 1.86
C GLY A 49 -5.71 -9.38 2.11
N ILE A 50 -4.56 -9.53 2.77
CA ILE A 50 -4.02 -10.83 3.18
C ILE A 50 -4.87 -11.43 4.32
N GLY A 51 -5.26 -10.62 5.30
CA GLY A 51 -6.10 -11.03 6.43
C GLY A 51 -7.46 -11.55 5.98
N ALA A 52 -8.13 -10.84 5.06
CA ALA A 52 -9.41 -11.29 4.50
C ALA A 52 -9.28 -12.60 3.72
N LYS A 53 -8.19 -12.80 2.97
CA LYS A 53 -7.90 -14.07 2.30
C LYS A 53 -7.65 -15.20 3.30
N LEU A 54 -6.91 -14.93 4.37
CA LEU A 54 -6.57 -15.92 5.38
C LEU A 54 -7.81 -16.34 6.20
N THR A 55 -8.70 -15.39 6.54
CA THR A 55 -9.96 -15.70 7.23
C THR A 55 -10.89 -16.51 6.33
N ARG A 56 -10.97 -16.20 5.03
CA ARG A 56 -11.79 -16.96 4.07
C ARG A 56 -11.34 -18.42 3.93
N VAL A 57 -10.04 -18.69 4.10
CA VAL A 57 -9.50 -20.06 4.12
C VAL A 57 -9.82 -20.76 5.44
N ARG A 58 -9.88 -20.02 6.56
CA ARG A 58 -10.18 -20.57 7.88
C ARG A 58 -11.67 -20.85 8.11
N ASP A 59 -12.55 -20.05 7.49
CA ASP A 59 -14.01 -20.30 7.45
C ASP A 59 -14.40 -21.42 6.45
N ALA A 60 -13.46 -21.86 5.62
CA ALA A 60 -13.63 -23.06 4.80
C ALA A 60 -13.38 -24.36 5.58
N GLU A 61 -13.01 -24.27 6.86
CA GLU A 61 -13.03 -25.43 7.75
C GLU A 61 -14.50 -25.80 8.00
N PRO A 62 -14.96 -26.93 7.45
CA PRO A 62 -16.37 -27.23 7.34
C PRO A 62 -16.98 -27.40 8.73
N PRO A 63 -18.27 -27.05 8.92
CA PRO A 63 -18.95 -27.31 10.17
C PRO A 63 -18.84 -28.81 10.44
N VAL A 64 -18.21 -29.17 11.56
CA VAL A 64 -18.33 -30.50 12.15
C VAL A 64 -19.82 -30.77 12.32
N ARG A 65 -20.42 -31.45 11.34
CA ARG A 65 -21.70 -32.14 11.52
C ARG A 65 -21.43 -33.14 12.61
N THR A 66 -21.80 -32.81 13.83
CA THR A 66 -21.99 -33.81 14.86
C THR A 66 -23.28 -34.55 14.49
N PRO A 67 -23.23 -35.81 14.03
CA PRO A 67 -24.42 -36.61 13.89
C PRO A 67 -24.71 -37.17 15.28
N ARG A 68 -25.53 -36.48 16.05
CA ARG A 68 -26.13 -37.05 17.26
C ARG A 68 -27.64 -36.92 17.01
N GLY A 69 -28.19 -37.86 16.25
CA GLY A 69 -28.79 -39.06 16.85
C GLY A 69 -30.12 -38.61 17.45
N THR A 70 -31.14 -38.39 16.60
CA THR A 70 -32.34 -39.25 16.62
C THR A 70 -32.81 -39.51 18.05
N ASP A 71 -33.67 -38.62 18.53
CA ASP A 71 -35.10 -38.96 18.63
C ASP A 71 -35.36 -40.47 18.82
N VAL A 72 -35.14 -40.98 20.04
CA VAL A 72 -35.84 -42.17 20.52
C VAL A 72 -35.94 -42.11 22.05
N SER A 73 -37.17 -41.85 22.51
CA SER A 73 -37.91 -42.56 23.57
C SER A 73 -38.46 -41.70 24.70
#